data_AF-A0A2D5GSK4-F1
#
_entry.id   AF-A0A2D5GSK4-F1
#
_cell.length_a   1.000
_cell.length_b   1.000
_cell.length_c   1.000
_cell.angle_alpha   90.00
_cell.angle_beta   90.00
_cell.angle_gamma   90.00
#
_symmetry.space_group_name_H-M   'P 1'
#
loop_
_entity.id
_entity.type
_entity.pdbx_description
1 polymer ?
#
loop_
_entity_poly.entity_id
_entity_poly.type
_entity_poly.pdbx_seq_one_letter_code
_entity_poly.pdbx_strand_id
1 'polypeptide(L)'
;MLLSTLPGLFFLFAACADQTEPGTSSQKRDTGADASLADAGKTPEQKVQAERSISTHSRALFDWFDTLGVPDLDGRKYLQIYLGHYNALPDNQLKPHYTYVFLLESTETEKKVFTLGMRTSTYSREETNMFSGESYRYKEFDLRADVIERLKELRSNHPQTGYLRKFDSRTGDPVALFILARGCYGSGFNQQAEDLIRYLSEMPDFRTGKPVGKEGLKKSLSEDMALSFMRSTRQAFSDSKVGREVLLKQFLDIAKHYPESTGAVEARKSADILSRMIREDESHSPEPIRSWEKMTPREQVKELIYQLRDQNGESSSSIFTDPRDGGILHQKGPEKGSPATQLVKMGEVALEQLIEAVDDDSFTRCADSHHVIRVGDCCQTIIDRIQPTGRRFDIEGDPQAAKAAMKVWYLGN
;
A
#
# COMPACT_ATOMS: atom_id res chain seq x y z
N MET A 1 -9.11 43.12 -14.78
CA MET A 1 -10.49 43.19 -15.29
C MET A 1 -10.44 42.90 -16.79
N LEU A 2 -10.51 41.63 -17.17
CA LEU A 2 -10.56 41.16 -18.56
C LEU A 2 -11.18 39.76 -18.49
N LEU A 3 -12.45 39.67 -18.88
CA LEU A 3 -13.18 38.41 -19.04
C LEU A 3 -12.61 37.68 -20.26
N SER A 4 -12.35 36.39 -20.12
CA SER A 4 -12.24 35.49 -21.26
C SER A 4 -13.04 34.21 -20.99
N THR A 5 -13.88 33.92 -21.97
CA THR A 5 -14.99 32.99 -22.01
C THR A 5 -14.53 31.57 -22.34
N LEU A 6 -14.94 30.58 -21.53
CA LEU A 6 -14.86 29.15 -21.85
C LEU A 6 -16.21 28.68 -22.44
N PRO A 7 -16.25 27.95 -23.57
CA PRO A 7 -17.47 27.31 -24.02
C PRO A 7 -17.67 25.96 -23.31
N GLY A 8 -18.91 25.76 -22.86
CA GLY A 8 -19.37 24.56 -22.16
C GLY A 8 -19.54 23.35 -23.09
N LEU A 9 -19.21 22.18 -22.53
CA LEU A 9 -19.59 20.89 -23.08
C LEU A 9 -20.75 20.36 -22.22
N PHE A 10 -21.96 20.36 -22.78
CA PHE A 10 -23.13 19.73 -22.20
C PHE A 10 -23.07 18.21 -22.48
N PHE A 11 -22.98 17.39 -21.44
CA PHE A 11 -23.35 15.98 -21.51
C PHE A 11 -24.81 15.83 -21.05
N LEU A 12 -25.70 15.51 -21.99
CA LEU A 12 -27.07 15.08 -21.74
C LEU A 12 -27.05 13.59 -21.38
N PHE A 13 -27.27 13.27 -20.10
CA PHE A 13 -27.74 11.94 -19.70
C PHE A 13 -29.26 12.01 -19.54
N ALA A 14 -29.98 11.37 -20.45
CA ALA A 14 -31.40 11.09 -20.31
C ALA A 14 -31.58 9.96 -19.29
N ALA A 15 -32.17 10.28 -18.14
CA ALA A 15 -32.65 9.30 -17.18
C ALA A 15 -34.16 9.09 -17.40
N CYS A 16 -34.55 7.88 -17.80
CA CYS A 16 -35.94 7.43 -17.71
C CYS A 16 -36.28 7.22 -16.23
N ALA A 17 -37.10 8.10 -15.68
CA ALA A 17 -37.72 7.94 -14.38
C ALA A 17 -39.07 7.23 -14.56
N ASP A 18 -39.16 6.00 -14.06
CA ASP A 18 -40.44 5.31 -13.89
C ASP A 18 -41.03 5.74 -12.55
N GLN A 19 -42.25 6.29 -12.61
CA GLN A 19 -43.00 6.78 -11.47
C GLN A 19 -43.70 5.60 -10.79
N THR A 20 -43.49 5.43 -9.48
CA THR A 20 -44.38 4.62 -8.65
C THR A 20 -44.73 5.42 -7.40
N GLU A 21 -46.03 5.60 -7.18
CA GLU A 21 -46.63 6.48 -6.18
C GLU A 21 -46.39 6.03 -4.73
N PRO A 22 -46.39 6.97 -3.76
CA PRO A 22 -46.36 6.63 -2.34
C PRO A 22 -47.76 6.38 -1.78
N GLY A 23 -48.03 5.13 -1.43
CA GLY A 23 -49.20 4.73 -0.62
C GLY A 23 -49.08 5.26 0.81
N THR A 24 -50.03 6.11 1.19
CA THR A 24 -50.14 6.70 2.53
C THR A 24 -50.82 5.70 3.46
N SER A 25 -50.12 5.20 4.48
CA SER A 25 -50.70 4.40 5.56
C SER A 25 -50.50 5.12 6.89
N SER A 26 -51.57 5.76 7.34
CA SER A 26 -51.70 6.40 8.64
C SER A 26 -52.15 5.34 9.65
N GLN A 27 -51.27 4.96 10.58
CA GLN A 27 -51.64 4.16 11.74
C GLN A 27 -51.52 4.99 13.02
N LYS A 28 -52.70 5.22 13.61
CA LYS A 28 -52.94 5.73 14.97
C LYS A 28 -52.05 5.02 15.99
N ARG A 29 -51.37 5.80 16.83
CA ARG A 29 -50.88 5.33 18.13
C ARG A 29 -51.90 5.71 19.19
N ASP A 30 -52.56 4.71 19.76
CA ASP A 30 -53.29 4.82 21.01
C ASP A 30 -52.31 4.83 22.18
N THR A 31 -52.47 5.85 23.02
CA THR A 31 -51.89 5.97 24.36
C THR A 31 -52.68 5.09 25.34
N GLY A 32 -52.02 4.11 25.94
CA GLY A 32 -52.56 3.28 27.04
C GLY A 32 -51.53 3.16 28.15
N ALA A 33 -51.94 3.54 29.35
CA ALA A 33 -51.16 3.67 30.57
C ALA A 33 -50.94 2.35 31.33
N ASP A 34 -49.99 2.43 32.27
CA ASP A 34 -49.87 1.70 33.55
C ASP A 34 -49.90 0.16 33.57
N ALA A 35 -48.73 -0.42 33.91
CA ALA A 35 -48.67 -1.56 34.83
C ALA A 35 -47.25 -1.77 35.41
N SER A 36 -47.17 -1.59 36.73
CA SER A 36 -46.58 -2.54 37.69
C SER A 36 -45.07 -2.83 37.65
N LEU A 37 -44.35 -2.13 38.54
CA LEU A 37 -43.15 -2.60 39.24
C LEU A 37 -43.44 -3.89 40.03
N ALA A 38 -42.71 -4.97 39.72
CA ALA A 38 -42.13 -5.96 40.65
C ALA A 38 -41.90 -7.29 39.92
N ASP A 39 -40.64 -7.62 39.60
CA ASP A 39 -40.05 -8.90 40.00
C ASP A 39 -38.53 -8.87 39.76
N ALA A 40 -37.77 -8.78 40.85
CA ALA A 40 -36.33 -8.91 40.86
C ALA A 40 -36.02 -10.34 41.31
N GLY A 41 -35.67 -11.21 40.38
CA GLY A 41 -35.39 -12.60 40.74
C GLY A 41 -34.78 -13.43 39.61
N LYS A 42 -33.47 -13.65 39.72
CA LYS A 42 -32.64 -14.64 39.00
C LYS A 42 -32.11 -14.17 37.64
N THR A 43 -30.92 -13.57 37.69
CA THR A 43 -29.96 -13.59 36.56
C THR A 43 -29.82 -15.05 36.11
N PRO A 44 -30.15 -15.39 34.85
CA PRO A 44 -30.04 -16.76 34.39
C PRO A 44 -28.58 -17.19 34.53
N GLU A 45 -28.33 -18.31 35.22
CA GLU A 45 -27.04 -19.00 35.22
C GLU A 45 -26.65 -19.22 33.76
N GLN A 46 -25.75 -18.38 33.25
CA GLN A 46 -25.12 -18.60 31.96
C GLN A 46 -24.35 -19.91 32.08
N LYS A 47 -24.96 -21.00 31.59
CA LYS A 47 -24.26 -22.25 31.32
C LYS A 47 -22.98 -21.89 30.58
N VAL A 48 -21.85 -22.01 31.27
CA VAL A 48 -20.51 -21.86 30.69
C VAL A 48 -20.43 -22.91 29.58
N GLN A 49 -20.65 -22.49 28.34
CA GLN A 49 -20.50 -23.37 27.19
C GLN A 49 -19.04 -23.80 27.18
N ALA A 50 -18.81 -25.10 27.28
CA ALA A 50 -17.46 -25.66 27.16
C ALA A 50 -16.81 -25.10 25.90
N GLU A 51 -15.62 -24.53 26.05
CA GLU A 51 -14.89 -23.93 24.94
C GLU A 51 -14.67 -24.98 23.86
N ARG A 52 -15.11 -24.68 22.63
CA ARG A 52 -14.91 -25.60 21.51
C ARG A 52 -13.43 -25.69 21.18
N SER A 53 -12.94 -26.89 20.94
CA SER A 53 -11.61 -27.12 20.39
C SER A 53 -11.47 -26.51 19.00
N ILE A 54 -10.31 -25.90 18.71
CA ILE A 54 -9.97 -25.42 17.36
C ILE A 54 -10.01 -26.56 16.34
N SER A 55 -10.47 -26.30 15.11
CA SER A 55 -10.47 -27.33 14.07
C SER A 55 -9.04 -27.65 13.57
N THR A 56 -8.83 -28.86 13.06
CA THR A 56 -7.54 -29.27 12.46
C THR A 56 -7.13 -28.35 11.31
N HIS A 57 -8.10 -27.91 10.50
CA HIS A 57 -7.86 -27.00 9.39
C HIS A 57 -7.36 -25.62 9.87
N SER A 58 -8.06 -25.00 10.83
CA SER A 58 -7.65 -23.71 11.40
C SER A 58 -6.26 -23.79 12.02
N ARG A 59 -5.95 -24.89 12.74
CA ARG A 59 -4.61 -25.12 13.29
C ARG A 59 -3.55 -25.17 12.19
N ALA A 60 -3.79 -25.92 11.12
CA ALA A 60 -2.84 -26.00 10.00
C ALA A 60 -2.58 -24.64 9.32
N LEU A 61 -3.58 -23.76 9.27
CA LEU A 61 -3.39 -22.38 8.79
C LEU A 61 -2.49 -21.56 9.72
N PHE A 62 -2.69 -21.67 11.03
CA PHE A 62 -1.84 -21.00 12.01
C PHE A 62 -0.41 -21.53 12.00
N ASP A 63 -0.24 -22.86 11.93
CA ASP A 63 1.07 -23.48 11.82
C ASP A 63 1.80 -22.98 10.55
N TRP A 64 1.11 -22.90 9.42
CA TRP A 64 1.67 -22.32 8.18
C TRP A 64 2.07 -20.85 8.37
N PHE A 65 1.21 -20.04 8.97
CA PHE A 65 1.49 -18.62 9.21
C PHE A 65 2.73 -18.41 10.06
N ASP A 66 2.92 -19.22 11.09
CA ASP A 66 4.08 -19.15 11.99
C ASP A 66 5.39 -19.50 11.25
N THR A 67 5.34 -20.24 10.13
CA THR A 67 6.52 -20.48 9.27
C THR A 67 6.98 -19.25 8.47
N LEU A 68 6.18 -18.18 8.41
CA LEU A 68 6.49 -16.97 7.64
C LEU A 68 7.46 -16.03 8.36
N GLY A 69 7.99 -16.43 9.53
CA GLY A 69 8.92 -15.60 10.32
C GLY A 69 8.24 -14.43 11.04
N VAL A 70 6.92 -14.50 11.22
CA VAL A 70 6.15 -13.54 12.00
C VAL A 70 6.44 -13.69 13.50
N PRO A 71 6.31 -12.63 14.30
CA PRO A 71 6.47 -12.72 15.75
C PRO A 71 5.43 -13.67 16.38
N ASP A 72 5.85 -14.37 17.45
CA ASP A 72 4.95 -15.21 18.25
C ASP A 72 3.88 -14.38 18.97
N LEU A 73 2.61 -14.72 18.71
CA LEU A 73 1.43 -14.04 19.23
C LEU A 73 0.81 -14.71 20.46
N ASP A 74 1.40 -15.79 20.97
CA ASP A 74 0.87 -16.51 22.11
C ASP A 74 0.90 -15.66 23.40
N GLY A 75 -0.25 -15.55 24.06
CA GLY A 75 -0.44 -14.75 25.28
C GLY A 75 -0.12 -13.26 25.16
N ARG A 76 0.03 -12.71 23.94
CA ARG A 76 0.40 -11.30 23.75
C ARG A 76 -0.75 -10.36 24.08
N LYS A 77 -0.42 -9.25 24.74
CA LYS A 77 -1.40 -8.18 25.01
C LYS A 77 -1.86 -7.54 23.71
N TYR A 78 -3.16 -7.28 23.61
CA TYR A 78 -3.76 -6.56 22.50
C TYR A 78 -3.93 -5.08 22.88
N LEU A 79 -3.39 -4.19 22.06
CA LEU A 79 -3.37 -2.76 22.33
C LEU A 79 -4.11 -1.98 21.24
N GLN A 80 -4.72 -0.87 21.64
CA GLN A 80 -5.20 0.19 20.77
C GLN A 80 -4.25 1.40 20.89
N ILE A 81 -3.70 1.86 19.76
CA ILE A 81 -2.74 2.97 19.70
C ILE A 81 -3.34 4.13 18.93
N TYR A 82 -3.36 5.34 19.51
CA TYR A 82 -3.78 6.55 18.80
C TYR A 82 -2.70 7.03 17.83
N LEU A 83 -3.09 7.28 16.57
CA LEU A 83 -2.20 7.68 15.48
C LEU A 83 -2.13 9.20 15.26
N GLY A 84 -2.61 10.01 16.19
CA GLY A 84 -2.41 11.47 16.15
C GLY A 84 -3.23 12.22 15.10
N HIS A 85 -4.21 11.58 14.46
CA HIS A 85 -5.10 12.26 13.53
C HIS A 85 -6.54 11.81 13.70
N TYR A 86 -7.45 12.54 13.06
CA TYR A 86 -8.88 12.28 13.11
C TYR A 86 -9.40 11.98 11.72
N ASN A 87 -10.25 10.96 11.61
CA ASN A 87 -10.96 10.65 10.39
C ASN A 87 -12.26 11.46 10.36
N ALA A 88 -12.49 12.18 9.26
CA ALA A 88 -13.76 12.84 9.00
C ALA A 88 -14.80 11.79 8.61
N LEU A 89 -15.87 11.70 9.39
CA LEU A 89 -17.04 10.89 9.07
C LEU A 89 -18.01 11.64 8.14
N PRO A 90 -18.96 10.93 7.49
CA PRO A 90 -19.97 11.55 6.63
C PRO A 90 -20.81 12.64 7.30
N ASP A 91 -20.94 12.62 8.62
CA ASP A 91 -21.65 13.61 9.43
C ASP A 91 -20.73 14.75 9.92
N ASN A 92 -19.53 14.88 9.36
CA ASN A 92 -18.46 15.80 9.77
C ASN A 92 -17.97 15.61 11.21
N GLN A 93 -18.34 14.51 11.89
CA GLN A 93 -17.74 14.19 13.18
C GLN A 93 -16.30 13.71 12.97
N LEU A 94 -15.37 14.30 13.72
CA LEU A 94 -13.98 13.87 13.76
C LEU A 94 -13.86 12.71 14.75
N LYS A 95 -13.51 11.51 14.26
CA LYS A 95 -13.20 10.37 15.13
C LYS A 95 -11.69 10.14 15.20
N PRO A 96 -11.10 10.02 16.42
CA PRO A 96 -9.69 9.73 16.54
C PRO A 96 -9.33 8.45 15.78
N HIS A 97 -8.27 8.51 14.98
CA HIS A 97 -7.74 7.35 14.29
C HIS A 97 -6.77 6.60 15.21
N TYR A 98 -7.09 5.34 15.42
CA TYR A 98 -6.31 4.34 16.15
C TYR A 98 -5.80 3.23 15.22
N THR A 99 -4.79 2.49 15.66
CA THR A 99 -4.45 1.18 15.12
C THR A 99 -4.54 0.14 16.23
N TYR A 100 -4.75 -1.11 15.86
CA TYR A 100 -4.78 -2.24 16.79
C TYR A 100 -3.59 -3.14 16.53
N VAL A 101 -2.95 -3.58 17.60
CA VAL A 101 -1.65 -4.26 17.53
C VAL A 101 -1.49 -5.28 18.65
N PHE A 102 -0.58 -6.23 18.46
CA PHE A 102 -0.11 -7.14 19.51
C PHE A 102 1.20 -6.61 20.08
N LEU A 103 1.30 -6.50 21.41
CA LEU A 103 2.51 -6.05 22.08
C LEU A 103 3.58 -7.15 22.09
N LEU A 104 4.74 -6.87 21.50
CA LEU A 104 5.87 -7.80 21.48
C LEU A 104 6.82 -7.54 22.65
N GLU A 105 7.27 -6.30 22.78
CA GLU A 105 8.20 -5.84 23.80
C GLU A 105 7.76 -4.46 24.32
N SER A 106 8.06 -4.19 25.59
CA SER A 106 7.62 -2.97 26.26
C SER A 106 8.70 -2.50 27.23
N THR A 107 9.26 -1.31 26.98
CA THR A 107 10.07 -0.56 27.93
C THR A 107 9.23 0.56 28.56
N GLU A 108 9.83 1.39 29.43
CA GLU A 108 9.15 2.56 30.01
C GLU A 108 8.73 3.57 28.93
N THR A 109 9.56 3.75 27.91
CA THR A 109 9.42 4.79 26.88
C THR A 109 8.94 4.25 25.54
N GLU A 110 9.18 2.97 25.23
CA GLU A 110 8.92 2.39 23.92
C GLU A 110 8.01 1.16 23.99
N LYS A 111 7.22 0.98 22.93
CA LYS A 111 6.43 -0.24 22.69
C LYS A 111 6.76 -0.76 21.29
N LYS A 112 7.33 -1.96 21.23
CA LYS A 112 7.50 -2.70 19.98
C LYS A 112 6.30 -3.59 19.79
N VAL A 113 5.63 -3.46 18.65
CA VAL A 113 4.33 -4.07 18.40
C VAL A 113 4.27 -4.72 17.04
N PHE A 114 3.46 -5.77 16.92
CA PHE A 114 3.08 -6.38 15.64
C PHE A 114 1.71 -5.87 15.22
N THR A 115 1.64 -5.23 14.08
CA THR A 115 0.43 -4.62 13.54
C THR A 115 -0.41 -5.66 12.77
N LEU A 116 -1.71 -5.40 12.65
CA LEU A 116 -2.59 -6.20 11.77
C LEU A 116 -2.25 -6.06 10.27
N GLY A 117 -1.31 -5.18 9.90
CA GLY A 117 -0.76 -5.06 8.54
C GLY A 117 0.51 -5.86 8.32
N MET A 118 0.80 -6.87 9.17
CA MET A 118 2.00 -7.72 9.11
C MET A 118 3.35 -6.98 9.23
N ARG A 119 3.38 -5.88 10.00
CA ARG A 119 4.61 -5.13 10.25
C ARG A 119 4.92 -5.05 11.73
N THR A 120 6.20 -5.15 12.06
CA THR A 120 6.69 -4.76 13.38
C THR A 120 7.01 -3.28 13.36
N SER A 121 6.49 -2.54 14.34
CA SER A 121 6.75 -1.11 14.51
C SER A 121 7.14 -0.83 15.95
N THR A 122 7.99 0.17 16.16
CA THR A 122 8.28 0.71 17.49
C THR A 122 7.59 2.06 17.61
N TYR A 123 6.92 2.27 18.74
CA TYR A 123 6.30 3.54 19.08
C TYR A 123 6.91 4.04 20.39
N SER A 124 7.58 5.19 20.33
CA SER A 124 8.16 5.86 21.50
C SER A 124 7.23 6.94 22.04
N ARG A 125 7.17 7.12 23.36
CA ARG A 125 6.52 8.27 24.00
C ARG A 125 7.31 9.56 23.84
N GLU A 126 8.61 9.45 23.65
CA GLU A 126 9.52 10.59 23.44
C GLU A 126 9.40 11.14 22.02
N GLU A 127 9.03 10.27 21.07
CA GLU A 127 8.70 10.70 19.71
C GLU A 127 7.29 11.27 19.66
N THR A 128 7.18 12.50 19.17
CA THR A 128 5.89 13.09 18.86
C THR A 128 5.34 12.47 17.59
N ASN A 129 4.06 12.14 17.61
CA ASN A 129 3.34 11.74 16.42
C ASN A 129 3.43 12.85 15.37
N MET A 130 3.84 12.50 14.15
CA MET A 130 4.07 13.46 13.07
C MET A 130 2.83 14.29 12.69
N PHE A 131 1.62 13.79 12.95
CA PHE A 131 0.36 14.46 12.61
C PHE A 131 -0.18 15.36 13.71
N SER A 132 -0.14 14.92 14.97
CA SER A 132 -0.66 15.73 16.10
C SER A 132 0.40 16.56 16.80
N GLY A 133 1.69 16.20 16.69
CA GLY A 133 2.74 16.70 17.56
C GLY A 133 2.64 16.19 19.01
N GLU A 134 1.68 15.31 19.30
CA GLU A 134 1.50 14.71 20.64
C GLU A 134 2.22 13.36 20.75
N SER A 135 2.63 12.97 21.95
CA SER A 135 3.11 11.62 22.21
C SER A 135 2.04 10.56 21.89
N TYR A 136 2.48 9.39 21.44
CA TYR A 136 1.59 8.25 21.20
C TYR A 136 0.85 7.84 22.49
N ARG A 137 -0.47 7.59 22.36
CA ARG A 137 -1.33 7.11 23.45
C ARG A 137 -1.70 5.64 23.21
N TYR A 138 -1.65 4.85 24.26
CA TYR A 138 -1.88 3.40 24.22
C TYR A 138 -2.94 3.01 25.23
N LYS A 139 -3.80 2.06 24.88
CA LYS A 139 -4.77 1.46 25.79
C LYS A 139 -4.78 -0.05 25.58
N GLU A 140 -4.64 -0.82 26.66
CA GLU A 140 -4.88 -2.27 26.61
C GLU A 140 -6.36 -2.51 26.28
N PHE A 141 -6.60 -3.37 25.30
CA PHE A 141 -7.91 -3.60 24.72
C PHE A 141 -8.28 -5.07 24.87
N ASP A 142 -9.52 -5.36 25.24
CA ASP A 142 -9.99 -6.74 25.38
C ASP A 142 -10.14 -7.36 23.98
N LEU A 143 -9.20 -8.24 23.63
CA LEU A 143 -9.17 -8.94 22.35
C LEU A 143 -10.45 -9.74 22.08
N ARG A 144 -10.97 -10.42 23.10
CA ARG A 144 -12.17 -11.26 22.95
C ARG A 144 -13.39 -10.39 22.69
N ALA A 145 -13.56 -9.31 23.45
CA ALA A 145 -14.65 -8.37 23.27
C ALA A 145 -14.59 -7.69 21.88
N ASP A 146 -13.40 -7.24 21.46
CA ASP A 146 -13.17 -6.63 20.13
C ASP A 146 -13.61 -7.56 19.00
N VAL A 147 -13.19 -8.83 19.06
CA VAL A 147 -13.49 -9.79 17.99
C VAL A 147 -14.99 -10.13 17.94
N ILE A 148 -15.66 -10.23 19.10
CA ILE A 148 -17.11 -10.45 19.16
C ILE A 148 -17.87 -9.28 18.52
N GLU A 149 -17.52 -8.04 18.90
CA GLU A 149 -18.13 -6.83 18.35
C GLU A 149 -17.88 -6.72 16.84
N ARG A 150 -16.63 -6.92 16.41
CA ARG A 150 -16.23 -6.87 15.01
C ARG A 150 -16.95 -7.91 14.15
N LEU A 151 -17.04 -9.17 14.61
CA LEU A 151 -17.80 -10.20 13.90
C LEU A 151 -19.29 -9.86 13.79
N LYS A 152 -19.87 -9.23 14.82
CA LYS A 152 -21.26 -8.76 14.78
C LYS A 152 -21.43 -7.66 13.73
N GLU A 153 -20.55 -6.68 13.69
CA GLU A 153 -20.55 -5.62 12.67
C GLU A 153 -20.38 -6.20 11.26
N LEU A 154 -19.42 -7.10 11.07
CA LEU A 154 -19.12 -7.73 9.80
C LEU A 154 -20.27 -8.55 9.24
N ARG A 155 -21.01 -9.25 10.10
CA ARG A 155 -22.20 -10.02 9.71
C ARG A 155 -23.44 -9.15 9.47
N SER A 156 -23.50 -7.99 10.12
CA SER A 156 -24.62 -7.05 10.00
C SER A 156 -24.49 -6.16 8.77
N ASN A 157 -23.26 -5.88 8.33
CA ASN A 157 -23.00 -5.17 7.08
C ASN A 157 -23.20 -6.13 5.89
N HIS A 158 -24.38 -6.08 5.27
CA HIS A 158 -24.61 -6.82 4.04
C HIS A 158 -23.61 -6.38 2.96
N PRO A 159 -22.96 -7.30 2.21
CA PRO A 159 -21.95 -6.96 1.18
C PRO A 159 -22.46 -6.08 0.03
N GLN A 160 -23.75 -5.75 -0.02
CA GLN A 160 -24.39 -5.18 -1.21
C GLN A 160 -24.38 -3.65 -1.29
N THR A 161 -24.11 -2.91 -0.21
CA THR A 161 -24.14 -1.44 -0.24
C THR A 161 -22.73 -0.85 -0.27
N GLY A 162 -22.09 -0.98 -1.43
CA GLY A 162 -20.94 -0.15 -1.84
C GLY A 162 -19.57 -0.79 -1.64
N TYR A 163 -19.12 -1.53 -2.65
CA TYR A 163 -17.72 -1.98 -2.84
C TYR A 163 -16.69 -0.83 -2.81
N LEU A 164 -17.12 0.43 -2.87
CA LEU A 164 -16.28 1.62 -2.70
C LEU A 164 -16.12 2.06 -1.23
N ARG A 165 -16.56 1.25 -0.25
CA ARG A 165 -16.30 1.54 1.17
C ARG A 165 -14.78 1.52 1.36
N LYS A 166 -14.23 2.73 1.44
CA LYS A 166 -12.82 3.10 1.54
C LYS A 166 -12.01 2.00 2.23
N PHE A 167 -10.89 1.62 1.61
CA PHE A 167 -9.79 0.80 2.14
C PHE A 167 -9.27 1.22 3.55
N ASP A 168 -9.84 2.26 4.13
CA ASP A 168 -9.50 2.92 5.39
C ASP A 168 -10.22 2.32 6.62
N SER A 169 -11.21 1.43 6.43
CA SER A 169 -11.91 0.80 7.56
C SER A 169 -11.39 -0.59 7.87
N ARG A 170 -10.44 -0.65 8.82
CA ARG A 170 -10.07 -1.67 9.82
C ARG A 170 -10.77 -3.05 9.92
N THR A 171 -11.94 -3.26 9.36
CA THR A 171 -12.80 -4.40 9.67
C THR A 171 -12.79 -5.47 8.59
N GLY A 172 -12.56 -5.12 7.32
CA GLY A 172 -12.76 -6.05 6.20
C GLY A 172 -11.50 -6.65 5.58
N ASP A 173 -10.30 -6.28 6.04
CA ASP A 173 -9.06 -6.83 5.47
C ASP A 173 -8.89 -8.31 5.89
N PRO A 174 -8.87 -9.26 4.94
CA PRO A 174 -8.72 -10.69 5.25
C PRO A 174 -7.47 -11.02 6.05
N VAL A 175 -6.35 -10.35 5.77
CA VAL A 175 -5.07 -10.59 6.46
C VAL A 175 -5.15 -10.11 7.90
N ALA A 176 -5.72 -8.93 8.14
CA ALA A 176 -5.91 -8.39 9.48
C ALA A 176 -6.82 -9.30 10.34
N LEU A 177 -7.93 -9.77 9.76
CA LEU A 177 -8.84 -10.71 10.43
C LEU A 177 -8.18 -12.05 10.72
N PHE A 178 -7.32 -12.54 9.83
CA PHE A 178 -6.58 -13.77 10.04
C PHE A 178 -5.56 -13.64 11.18
N ILE A 179 -4.84 -12.50 11.27
CA ILE A 179 -3.93 -12.21 12.39
C ILE A 179 -4.69 -12.13 13.72
N LEU A 180 -5.88 -11.52 13.72
CA LEU A 180 -6.76 -11.54 14.91
C LEU A 180 -7.16 -12.96 15.30
N ALA A 181 -7.47 -13.82 14.33
CA ALA A 181 -7.78 -15.22 14.59
C ALA A 181 -6.58 -15.95 15.21
N ARG A 182 -5.37 -15.72 14.70
CA ARG A 182 -4.13 -16.28 15.26
C ARG A 182 -3.86 -15.78 16.68
N GLY A 183 -4.08 -14.50 16.95
CA GLY A 183 -3.94 -13.92 18.29
C GLY A 183 -4.98 -14.45 19.29
N CYS A 184 -6.23 -14.64 18.85
CA CYS A 184 -7.26 -15.31 19.65
C CYS A 184 -6.85 -16.74 20.00
N TYR A 185 -6.34 -17.50 19.02
CA TYR A 185 -5.86 -18.86 19.25
C TYR A 185 -4.72 -18.90 20.28
N GLY A 186 -3.71 -18.03 20.12
CA GLY A 186 -2.59 -17.91 21.07
C GLY A 186 -2.98 -17.43 22.47
N SER A 187 -4.17 -16.82 22.62
CA SER A 187 -4.73 -16.39 23.91
C SER A 187 -5.73 -17.40 24.50
N GLY A 188 -5.93 -18.55 23.86
CA GLY A 188 -6.90 -19.57 24.29
C GLY A 188 -8.35 -19.33 23.86
N PHE A 189 -8.64 -18.25 23.13
CA PHE A 189 -9.99 -17.91 22.64
C PHE A 189 -10.36 -18.69 21.37
N ASN A 190 -10.35 -20.02 21.47
CA ASN A 190 -10.51 -20.94 20.34
C ASN A 190 -11.80 -20.75 19.54
N GLN A 191 -12.91 -20.44 20.22
CA GLN A 191 -14.20 -20.22 19.57
C GLN A 191 -14.16 -18.97 18.67
N GLN A 192 -13.59 -17.87 19.18
CA GLN A 192 -13.44 -16.61 18.44
C GLN A 192 -12.51 -16.78 17.23
N ALA A 193 -11.41 -17.52 17.41
CA ALA A 193 -10.51 -17.87 16.31
C ALA A 193 -11.24 -18.65 15.20
N GLU A 194 -12.00 -19.69 15.55
CA GLU A 194 -12.77 -20.49 14.59
C GLU A 194 -13.90 -19.69 13.92
N ASP A 195 -14.55 -18.77 14.65
CA ASP A 195 -15.57 -17.88 14.08
C ASP A 195 -14.99 -16.92 13.03
N LEU A 196 -13.78 -16.40 13.26
CA LEU A 196 -13.07 -15.57 12.28
C LEU A 196 -12.63 -16.37 11.05
N ILE A 197 -12.06 -17.56 11.22
CA ILE A 197 -11.68 -18.43 10.08
C ILE A 197 -12.90 -18.81 9.25
N ARG A 198 -14.01 -19.15 9.90
CA ARG A 198 -15.26 -19.43 9.18
C ARG A 198 -15.73 -18.22 8.39
N TYR A 199 -15.77 -17.04 9.01
CA TYR A 199 -16.14 -15.80 8.33
C TYR A 199 -15.25 -15.56 7.10
N LEU A 200 -13.92 -15.67 7.26
CA LEU A 200 -12.96 -15.54 6.16
C LEU A 200 -13.22 -16.53 5.02
N SER A 201 -13.56 -17.78 5.34
CA SER A 201 -13.88 -18.79 4.31
C SER A 201 -15.18 -18.51 3.55
N GLU A 202 -16.09 -17.73 4.15
CA GLU A 202 -17.36 -17.32 3.55
C GLU A 202 -17.26 -15.98 2.80
N MET A 203 -16.20 -15.20 3.04
CA MET A 203 -15.97 -13.94 2.34
C MET A 203 -15.77 -14.17 0.83
N PRO A 204 -16.44 -13.37 -0.03
CA PRO A 204 -16.17 -13.37 -1.45
C PRO A 204 -14.73 -12.94 -1.73
N ASP A 205 -14.01 -13.75 -2.52
CA ASP A 205 -12.73 -13.36 -3.08
C ASP A 205 -12.91 -12.16 -4.00
N PHE A 206 -12.13 -11.09 -3.82
CA PHE A 206 -12.28 -9.84 -4.58
C PHE A 206 -12.11 -10.01 -6.09
N ARG A 207 -11.43 -11.06 -6.55
CA ARG A 207 -11.12 -11.30 -7.96
C ARG A 207 -12.19 -12.14 -8.64
N THR A 208 -12.75 -13.11 -7.91
CA THR A 208 -13.72 -14.06 -8.47
C THR A 208 -15.16 -13.77 -8.07
N GLY A 209 -15.37 -12.96 -7.02
CA GLY A 209 -16.68 -12.69 -6.40
C GLY A 209 -17.31 -13.91 -5.72
N LYS A 210 -16.61 -15.05 -5.64
CA LYS A 210 -17.09 -16.29 -5.03
C LYS A 210 -16.50 -16.46 -3.64
N PRO A 211 -17.21 -17.11 -2.69
CA PRO A 211 -16.63 -17.48 -1.41
C PRO A 211 -15.33 -18.26 -1.60
N VAL A 212 -14.29 -17.89 -0.85
CA VAL A 212 -12.96 -18.51 -0.93
C VAL A 212 -13.01 -20.00 -0.54
N GLY A 213 -13.87 -20.34 0.43
CA GLY A 213 -13.92 -21.66 1.03
C GLY A 213 -12.72 -21.96 1.93
N LYS A 214 -12.78 -23.05 2.70
CA LYS A 214 -11.69 -23.43 3.62
C LYS A 214 -10.40 -23.78 2.86
N GLU A 215 -10.50 -24.63 1.85
CA GLU A 215 -9.34 -25.07 1.07
C GLU A 215 -8.67 -23.93 0.28
N GLY A 216 -9.43 -22.92 -0.14
CA GLY A 216 -8.90 -21.76 -0.85
C GLY A 216 -8.29 -20.70 0.05
N LEU A 217 -8.55 -20.74 1.36
CA LEU A 217 -8.24 -19.64 2.28
C LEU A 217 -6.74 -19.39 2.38
N LYS A 218 -5.93 -20.45 2.50
CA LYS A 218 -4.46 -20.32 2.51
C LYS A 218 -3.94 -19.62 1.25
N LYS A 219 -4.46 -20.01 0.08
CA LYS A 219 -4.02 -19.45 -1.20
C LYS A 219 -4.40 -17.98 -1.31
N SER A 220 -5.64 -17.64 -0.96
CA SER A 220 -6.14 -16.26 -0.95
C SER A 220 -5.34 -15.37 0.02
N LEU A 221 -5.10 -15.83 1.25
CA LEU A 221 -4.26 -15.12 2.22
C LEU A 221 -2.81 -14.96 1.73
N SER A 222 -2.21 -16.03 1.20
CA SER A 222 -0.83 -15.97 0.67
C SER A 222 -0.69 -14.90 -0.40
N GLU A 223 -1.69 -14.80 -1.26
CA GLU A 223 -1.75 -13.83 -2.34
C GLU A 223 -1.88 -12.38 -1.83
N ASP A 224 -2.82 -12.13 -0.90
CA ASP A 224 -3.03 -10.80 -0.32
C ASP A 224 -1.81 -10.34 0.51
N MET A 225 -1.21 -11.25 1.27
CA MET A 225 0.02 -10.98 2.01
C MET A 225 1.17 -10.66 1.06
N ALA A 226 1.38 -11.45 0.01
CA ALA A 226 2.41 -11.20 -0.99
C ALA A 226 2.26 -9.81 -1.63
N LEU A 227 1.03 -9.44 -2.03
CA LEU A 227 0.76 -8.11 -2.58
C LEU A 227 1.02 -6.97 -1.59
N SER A 228 0.69 -7.16 -0.31
CA SER A 228 0.98 -6.18 0.75
C SER A 228 2.48 -5.97 0.93
N PHE A 229 3.27 -7.06 0.97
CA PHE A 229 4.73 -6.98 1.04
C PHE A 229 5.35 -6.39 -0.24
N MET A 230 4.80 -6.72 -1.41
CA MET A 230 5.23 -6.11 -2.68
C MET A 230 5.02 -4.60 -2.65
N ARG A 231 3.85 -4.12 -2.23
CA ARG A 231 3.57 -2.68 -2.08
C ARG A 231 4.55 -2.02 -1.12
N SER A 232 4.80 -2.63 0.04
CA SER A 232 5.76 -2.11 1.02
C SER A 232 7.18 -2.01 0.45
N THR A 233 7.60 -3.04 -0.28
CA THR A 233 8.94 -3.12 -0.88
C THR A 233 9.10 -2.07 -1.98
N ARG A 234 8.05 -1.85 -2.81
CA ARG A 234 8.03 -0.79 -3.82
C ARG A 234 8.12 0.59 -3.19
N GLN A 235 7.34 0.86 -2.15
CA GLN A 235 7.39 2.14 -1.44
C GLN A 235 8.77 2.41 -0.81
N ALA A 236 9.49 1.37 -0.41
CA ALA A 236 10.84 1.51 0.15
C ALA A 236 11.88 1.99 -0.88
N PHE A 237 11.59 1.97 -2.19
CA PHE A 237 12.47 2.60 -3.19
C PHE A 237 12.61 4.10 -2.97
N SER A 238 11.54 4.79 -2.53
CA SER A 238 11.56 6.24 -2.31
C SER A 238 12.40 6.67 -1.11
N ASP A 239 12.77 5.73 -0.22
CA ASP A 239 13.70 5.98 0.89
C ASP A 239 15.14 5.72 0.44
N SER A 240 15.91 6.80 0.27
CA SER A 240 17.31 6.74 -0.13
C SER A 240 18.22 6.06 0.90
N LYS A 241 17.77 5.88 2.14
CA LYS A 241 18.50 5.13 3.18
C LYS A 241 18.39 3.62 2.99
N VAL A 242 17.43 3.15 2.18
CA VAL A 242 17.26 1.73 1.88
C VAL A 242 18.12 1.36 0.67
N GLY A 243 19.20 0.61 0.90
CA GLY A 243 20.09 0.11 -0.15
C GLY A 243 19.42 -0.89 -1.10
N ARG A 244 19.95 -1.03 -2.33
CA ARG A 244 19.41 -1.95 -3.34
C ARG A 244 19.50 -3.41 -2.89
N GLU A 245 20.49 -3.75 -2.08
CA GLU A 245 20.70 -5.07 -1.49
C GLU A 245 19.58 -5.45 -0.51
N VAL A 246 19.09 -4.47 0.26
CA VAL A 246 17.97 -4.64 1.18
C VAL A 246 16.68 -4.88 0.39
N LEU A 247 16.44 -4.09 -0.65
CA LEU A 247 15.29 -4.26 -1.55
C LEU A 247 15.34 -5.63 -2.25
N LEU A 248 16.52 -6.05 -2.73
CA LEU A 248 16.72 -7.36 -3.35
C LEU A 248 16.34 -8.47 -2.38
N LYS A 249 16.85 -8.41 -1.14
CA LYS A 249 16.52 -9.39 -0.10
C LYS A 249 15.01 -9.43 0.16
N GLN A 250 14.34 -8.29 0.25
CA GLN A 250 12.89 -8.21 0.47
C GLN A 250 12.10 -8.90 -0.65
N PHE A 251 12.45 -8.69 -1.92
CA PHE A 251 11.81 -9.40 -3.04
C PHE A 251 12.08 -10.91 -3.01
N LEU A 252 13.31 -11.33 -2.70
CA LEU A 252 13.64 -12.74 -2.54
C LEU A 252 12.83 -13.39 -1.40
N ASP A 253 12.66 -12.69 -0.28
CA ASP A 253 11.85 -13.14 0.84
C ASP A 253 10.38 -13.31 0.44
N ILE A 254 9.80 -12.40 -0.35
CA ILE A 254 8.43 -12.54 -0.89
C ILE A 254 8.32 -13.81 -1.75
N ALA A 255 9.25 -14.01 -2.68
CA ALA A 255 9.26 -15.16 -3.58
C ALA A 255 9.43 -16.49 -2.84
N LYS A 256 10.16 -16.48 -1.71
CA LYS A 256 10.40 -17.64 -0.85
C LYS A 256 9.17 -18.00 0.00
N HIS A 257 8.54 -17.02 0.64
CA HIS A 257 7.45 -17.27 1.60
C HIS A 257 6.09 -17.46 0.90
N TYR A 258 5.91 -16.93 -0.31
CA TYR A 258 4.64 -16.98 -1.05
C TYR A 258 4.81 -17.54 -2.48
N PRO A 259 5.43 -18.71 -2.67
CA PRO A 259 5.93 -19.16 -3.98
C PRO A 259 4.85 -19.36 -5.05
N GLU A 260 3.60 -19.56 -4.65
CA GLU A 260 2.46 -19.75 -5.56
C GLU A 260 1.69 -18.47 -5.88
N SER A 261 2.06 -17.34 -5.27
CA SER A 261 1.38 -16.06 -5.47
C SER A 261 1.79 -15.38 -6.78
N THR A 262 0.93 -14.53 -7.33
CA THR A 262 1.30 -13.66 -8.45
C THR A 262 2.41 -12.68 -8.04
N GLY A 263 2.37 -12.23 -6.79
CA GLY A 263 3.41 -11.39 -6.18
C GLY A 263 4.79 -12.05 -6.22
N ALA A 264 4.91 -13.37 -6.06
CA ALA A 264 6.19 -14.06 -6.17
C ALA A 264 6.77 -14.05 -7.59
N VAL A 265 5.94 -14.11 -8.62
CA VAL A 265 6.40 -14.00 -10.01
C VAL A 265 7.00 -12.61 -10.26
N GLU A 266 6.29 -11.57 -9.83
CA GLU A 266 6.76 -10.17 -9.94
C GLU A 266 7.99 -9.89 -9.07
N ALA A 267 8.04 -10.49 -7.88
CA ALA A 267 9.17 -10.35 -6.96
C ALA A 267 10.45 -10.93 -7.56
N ARG A 268 10.38 -12.12 -8.19
CA ARG A 268 11.54 -12.71 -8.88
C ARG A 268 12.06 -11.83 -10.00
N LYS A 269 11.16 -11.33 -10.87
CA LYS A 269 11.53 -10.37 -11.92
C LYS A 269 12.21 -9.12 -11.35
N SER A 270 11.67 -8.58 -10.27
CA SER A 270 12.24 -7.39 -9.61
C SER A 270 13.61 -7.69 -8.98
N ALA A 271 13.78 -8.87 -8.38
CA ALA A 271 15.05 -9.34 -7.84
C ALA A 271 16.12 -9.50 -8.93
N ASP A 272 15.76 -10.02 -10.11
CA ASP A 272 16.67 -10.16 -11.24
C ASP A 272 17.19 -8.79 -11.71
N ILE A 273 16.30 -7.80 -11.82
CA ILE A 273 16.65 -6.42 -12.18
C ILE A 273 17.58 -5.79 -11.14
N LEU A 274 17.24 -5.89 -9.85
CA LEU A 274 18.10 -5.36 -8.78
C LEU A 274 19.47 -6.06 -8.73
N SER A 275 19.52 -7.37 -8.96
CA SER A 275 20.78 -8.12 -9.01
C SER A 275 21.66 -7.70 -10.18
N ARG A 276 21.05 -7.33 -11.32
CA ARG A 276 21.76 -6.70 -12.45
C ARG A 276 22.28 -5.32 -12.05
N MET A 277 21.43 -4.47 -11.49
CA MET A 277 21.80 -3.10 -11.09
C MET A 277 22.93 -3.07 -10.06
N ILE A 278 22.91 -3.93 -9.03
CA ILE A 278 23.98 -3.99 -8.02
C ILE A 278 25.34 -4.31 -8.65
N ARG A 279 25.39 -5.27 -9.60
CA ARG A 279 26.63 -5.58 -10.34
C ARG A 279 27.10 -4.42 -11.20
N GLU A 280 26.15 -3.71 -11.82
CA GLU A 280 26.46 -2.50 -12.59
C GLU A 280 27.02 -1.39 -11.69
N ASP A 281 26.45 -1.20 -10.50
CA ASP A 281 26.92 -0.24 -9.51
C ASP A 281 28.35 -0.57 -9.04
N GLU A 282 28.63 -1.84 -8.73
CA GLU A 282 29.98 -2.31 -8.41
C GLU A 282 30.97 -2.05 -9.56
N SER A 283 30.55 -2.24 -10.81
CA SER A 283 31.39 -2.02 -11.99
C SER A 283 31.59 -0.55 -12.35
N HIS A 284 30.63 0.31 -12.00
CA HIS A 284 30.70 1.76 -12.23
C HIS A 284 31.61 2.46 -11.20
N SER A 285 31.75 1.87 -10.00
CA SER A 285 32.41 2.48 -8.84
C SER A 285 33.95 2.50 -8.76
N PRO A 286 34.78 1.81 -9.56
CA PRO A 286 36.22 1.74 -9.25
C PRO A 286 37.11 2.82 -9.88
N GLU A 287 36.67 3.56 -10.90
CA GLU A 287 37.49 4.61 -11.49
C GLU A 287 37.10 6.00 -10.97
N PRO A 288 38.07 6.88 -10.62
CA PRO A 288 37.76 8.26 -10.32
C PRO A 288 37.12 8.87 -11.56
N ILE A 289 35.79 9.01 -11.51
CA ILE A 289 34.98 9.66 -12.53
C ILE A 289 35.73 10.92 -12.95
N ARG A 290 36.12 11.01 -14.22
CA ARG A 290 36.78 12.20 -14.76
C ARG A 290 35.97 13.40 -14.30
N SER A 291 36.63 14.45 -13.80
CA SER A 291 35.91 15.64 -13.35
C SER A 291 34.90 16.05 -14.41
N TRP A 292 33.69 16.41 -14.00
CA TRP A 292 32.56 16.67 -14.90
C TRP A 292 32.91 17.57 -16.10
N GLU A 293 33.77 18.56 -15.86
CA GLU A 293 34.26 19.53 -16.85
C GLU A 293 35.18 18.93 -17.92
N LYS A 294 35.72 17.73 -17.69
CA LYS A 294 36.59 16.99 -18.62
C LYS A 294 35.84 15.92 -19.41
N MET A 295 34.58 15.65 -19.07
CA MET A 295 33.74 14.74 -19.83
C MET A 295 33.28 15.40 -21.13
N THR A 296 33.27 14.63 -22.21
CA THR A 296 32.56 15.02 -23.43
C THR A 296 31.05 15.10 -23.16
N PRO A 297 30.29 15.89 -23.93
CA PRO A 297 28.82 15.93 -23.77
C PRO A 297 28.17 14.53 -23.86
N ARG A 298 28.71 13.64 -24.70
CA ARG A 298 28.23 12.26 -24.81
C ARG A 298 28.43 11.48 -23.51
N GLU A 299 29.62 11.58 -22.91
CA GLU A 299 29.93 10.96 -21.62
C GLU A 299 29.06 11.54 -20.49
N GLN A 300 28.83 12.86 -20.49
CA GLN A 300 27.93 13.52 -19.53
C GLN A 300 26.49 13.00 -19.62
N VAL A 301 25.93 12.90 -20.83
CA VAL A 301 24.58 12.34 -21.03
C VAL A 301 24.51 10.90 -20.55
N LYS A 302 25.50 10.06 -20.89
CA LYS A 302 25.56 8.67 -20.47
C LYS A 302 25.57 8.55 -18.93
N GLU A 303 26.39 9.37 -18.28
CA GLU A 303 26.47 9.42 -16.82
C GLU A 303 25.16 9.89 -16.19
N LEU A 304 24.50 10.91 -16.75
CA LEU A 304 23.20 11.37 -16.24
C LEU A 304 22.10 10.33 -16.40
N ILE A 305 22.08 9.58 -17.51
CA ILE A 305 21.13 8.46 -17.70
C ILE A 305 21.38 7.39 -16.64
N TYR A 306 22.64 7.05 -16.35
CA TYR A 306 22.97 6.14 -15.26
C TYR A 306 22.48 6.67 -13.90
N GLN A 307 22.69 7.95 -13.62
CA GLN A 307 22.23 8.61 -12.37
C GLN A 307 20.70 8.70 -12.24
N LEU A 308 19.91 8.52 -13.32
CA LEU A 308 18.45 8.44 -13.22
C LEU A 308 17.98 7.29 -12.31
N ARG A 309 18.81 6.27 -12.09
CA ARG A 309 18.52 5.16 -11.15
C ARG A 309 18.39 5.62 -9.71
N ASP A 310 18.96 6.78 -9.38
CA ASP A 310 18.83 7.42 -8.07
C ASP A 310 17.87 8.60 -8.10
N GLN A 311 17.23 8.91 -9.25
CA GLN A 311 16.21 9.95 -9.37
C GLN A 311 15.06 9.66 -8.41
N ASN A 312 14.70 10.64 -7.58
CA ASN A 312 13.57 10.55 -6.67
C ASN A 312 12.47 11.55 -7.08
N GLY A 313 11.23 11.24 -6.73
CA GLY A 313 10.01 11.92 -7.13
C GLY A 313 8.78 11.12 -6.72
N GLU A 314 7.65 11.79 -6.50
CA GLU A 314 6.38 11.17 -6.07
C GLU A 314 5.66 10.40 -7.21
N SER A 315 6.00 10.71 -8.46
CA SER A 315 5.39 10.22 -9.70
C SER A 315 6.25 10.52 -10.94
N SER A 316 5.88 9.98 -12.10
CA SER A 316 6.62 10.17 -13.37
C SER A 316 6.66 11.62 -13.83
N SER A 317 5.59 12.40 -13.60
CA SER A 317 5.58 13.83 -13.90
C SER A 317 6.46 14.65 -12.95
N SER A 318 6.81 14.09 -11.79
CA SER A 318 7.61 14.74 -10.74
C SER A 318 9.09 14.34 -10.74
N ILE A 319 9.58 13.65 -11.79
CA ILE A 319 11.02 13.34 -11.94
C ILE A 319 11.89 14.61 -12.08
N PHE A 320 11.26 15.76 -12.32
CA PHE A 320 11.90 17.07 -12.36
C PHE A 320 11.86 17.81 -11.02
N THR A 321 11.25 17.22 -9.99
CA THR A 321 11.18 17.77 -8.63
C THR A 321 11.89 16.82 -7.66
N ASP A 322 13.21 16.73 -7.79
CA ASP A 322 13.99 15.93 -6.84
C ASP A 322 14.09 16.68 -5.50
N PRO A 323 13.80 16.05 -4.35
CA PRO A 323 14.00 16.68 -3.04
C PRO A 323 15.44 17.18 -2.83
N ARG A 324 16.44 16.57 -3.49
CA ARG A 324 17.85 16.99 -3.45
C ARG A 324 18.09 18.32 -4.17
N ASP A 325 17.16 18.77 -5.01
CA ASP A 325 17.18 20.08 -5.66
C ASP A 325 16.62 21.21 -4.80
N GLY A 326 16.28 20.93 -3.52
CA GLY A 326 15.83 21.94 -2.57
C GLY A 326 14.31 22.07 -2.43
N GLY A 327 13.53 21.16 -3.01
CA GLY A 327 12.08 20.99 -2.77
C GLY A 327 11.20 22.24 -2.96
N ILE A 328 9.90 22.08 -2.75
CA ILE A 328 8.94 23.22 -2.72
C ILE A 328 9.16 24.09 -1.47
N LEU A 329 9.87 23.57 -0.46
CA LEU A 329 10.16 24.24 0.80
C LEU A 329 11.68 24.23 1.07
N HIS A 330 12.40 25.17 0.46
CA HIS A 330 13.77 25.60 0.80
C HIS A 330 14.91 24.54 0.76
N GLN A 331 15.90 24.73 -0.14
CA GLN A 331 17.26 25.16 0.24
C GLN A 331 18.14 25.53 -0.97
N LYS A 332 18.85 26.65 -0.83
CA LYS A 332 19.86 27.22 -1.74
C LYS A 332 21.15 26.38 -1.76
N GLY A 333 21.11 25.19 -2.36
CA GLY A 333 22.31 24.50 -2.84
C GLY A 333 22.68 24.97 -4.26
N PRO A 334 23.94 24.82 -4.71
CA PRO A 334 24.35 25.23 -6.06
C PRO A 334 23.63 24.40 -7.14
N GLU A 335 22.52 24.95 -7.65
CA GLU A 335 21.90 24.97 -9.00
C GLU A 335 22.15 23.87 -10.06
N LYS A 336 22.78 22.72 -9.76
CA LYS A 336 23.00 21.70 -10.81
C LYS A 336 21.69 21.05 -11.26
N GLY A 337 20.69 20.94 -10.38
CA GLY A 337 19.40 20.32 -10.69
C GLY A 337 19.49 18.80 -10.83
N SER A 338 18.35 18.13 -10.86
CA SER A 338 18.26 16.67 -10.98
C SER A 338 18.90 16.15 -12.27
N PRO A 339 19.33 14.88 -12.34
CA PRO A 339 19.80 14.29 -13.59
C PRO A 339 18.83 14.50 -14.75
N ALA A 340 17.52 14.36 -14.52
CA ALA A 340 16.48 14.64 -15.50
C ALA A 340 16.49 16.11 -15.97
N THR A 341 16.61 17.07 -15.05
CA THR A 341 16.69 18.50 -15.37
C THR A 341 17.95 18.84 -16.16
N GLN A 342 19.08 18.23 -15.82
CA GLN A 342 20.34 18.41 -16.54
C GLN A 342 20.24 17.86 -17.97
N LEU A 343 19.66 16.67 -18.15
CA LEU A 343 19.42 16.09 -19.49
C LEU A 343 18.52 16.99 -20.35
N VAL A 344 17.46 17.58 -19.78
CA VAL A 344 16.63 18.57 -20.49
C VAL A 344 17.44 19.80 -20.89
N LYS A 345 18.28 20.33 -20.00
CA LYS A 345 19.16 21.49 -20.29
C LYS A 345 20.17 21.20 -21.41
N MET A 346 20.61 19.94 -21.55
CA MET A 346 21.48 19.53 -22.66
C MET A 346 20.75 19.51 -24.01
N GLY A 347 19.43 19.41 -24.01
CA GLY A 347 18.59 19.54 -25.21
C GLY A 347 18.86 18.45 -26.24
N GLU A 348 18.96 18.83 -27.51
CA GLU A 348 19.09 17.90 -28.65
C GLU A 348 20.31 16.98 -28.56
N VAL A 349 21.38 17.43 -27.89
CA VAL A 349 22.61 16.62 -27.68
C VAL A 349 22.33 15.34 -26.89
N ALA A 350 21.27 15.30 -26.08
CA ALA A 350 20.90 14.12 -25.30
C ALA A 350 19.97 13.14 -26.03
N LEU A 351 19.25 13.59 -27.08
CA LEU A 351 18.13 12.84 -27.66
C LEU A 351 18.50 11.43 -28.14
N GLU A 352 19.63 11.28 -28.86
CA GLU A 352 20.02 9.98 -29.38
C GLU A 352 20.23 8.95 -28.25
N GLN A 353 20.96 9.32 -27.20
CA GLN A 353 21.23 8.39 -26.08
C GLN A 353 20.01 8.17 -25.19
N LEU A 354 19.12 9.17 -25.07
CA LEU A 354 17.84 8.99 -24.40
C LEU A 354 16.95 8.00 -25.16
N ILE A 355 16.89 8.09 -26.50
CA ILE A 355 16.16 7.14 -27.34
C ILE A 355 16.73 5.74 -27.18
N GLU A 356 18.05 5.58 -27.13
CA GLU A 356 18.67 4.27 -26.88
C GLU A 356 18.33 3.67 -25.50
N ALA A 357 17.96 4.49 -24.53
CA ALA A 357 17.69 4.08 -23.15
C ALA A 357 16.19 3.96 -22.80
N VAL A 358 15.26 4.20 -23.73
CA VAL A 358 13.81 4.19 -23.43
C VAL A 358 13.25 2.84 -22.98
N ASP A 359 13.97 1.75 -23.23
CA ASP A 359 13.64 0.39 -22.80
C ASP A 359 14.50 -0.08 -21.60
N ASP A 360 15.26 0.82 -20.96
CA ASP A 360 16.02 0.49 -19.76
C ASP A 360 15.06 0.18 -18.59
N ASP A 361 14.98 -1.10 -18.23
CA ASP A 361 14.13 -1.63 -17.16
C ASP A 361 14.73 -1.43 -15.76
N SER A 362 15.86 -0.74 -15.63
CA SER A 362 16.46 -0.42 -14.33
C SER A 362 15.48 0.44 -13.51
N PHE A 363 15.38 0.15 -12.22
CA PHE A 363 14.55 0.91 -11.31
C PHE A 363 15.15 2.29 -11.02
N THR A 364 14.29 3.29 -10.85
CA THR A 364 14.61 4.57 -10.21
C THR A 364 14.28 4.53 -8.72
N ARG A 365 14.44 5.66 -8.01
CA ARG A 365 13.93 5.83 -6.63
C ARG A 365 12.50 6.38 -6.59
N CYS A 366 11.93 6.76 -7.74
CA CYS A 366 10.54 7.19 -7.81
C CYS A 366 9.62 5.96 -7.74
N ALA A 367 8.81 5.87 -6.70
CA ALA A 367 7.81 4.82 -6.56
C ALA A 367 6.45 5.41 -6.17
N ASP A 368 5.40 4.84 -6.75
CA ASP A 368 4.03 5.11 -6.34
C ASP A 368 3.42 3.90 -5.59
N SER A 369 2.11 3.91 -5.34
CA SER A 369 1.43 2.83 -4.61
C SER A 369 1.42 1.48 -5.34
N HIS A 370 1.74 1.44 -6.63
CA HIS A 370 1.58 0.27 -7.49
C HIS A 370 2.83 -0.12 -8.26
N HIS A 371 3.70 0.82 -8.63
CA HIS A 371 4.87 0.58 -9.46
C HIS A 371 6.07 1.46 -9.05
N VAL A 372 7.25 1.00 -9.46
CA VAL A 372 8.50 1.77 -9.37
C VAL A 372 8.85 2.19 -10.78
N ILE A 373 9.08 3.48 -10.98
CA ILE A 373 9.35 4.06 -12.29
C ILE A 373 10.69 3.53 -12.80
N ARG A 374 10.75 3.22 -14.10
CA ARG A 374 11.97 2.75 -14.77
C ARG A 374 12.79 3.91 -15.32
N VAL A 375 14.07 3.67 -15.55
CA VAL A 375 14.95 4.63 -16.25
C VAL A 375 14.40 4.94 -17.64
N GLY A 376 13.88 3.92 -18.36
CA GLY A 376 13.23 4.10 -19.64
C GLY A 376 12.03 5.06 -19.61
N ASP A 377 11.18 4.96 -18.59
CA ASP A 377 10.05 5.87 -18.38
C ASP A 377 10.51 7.32 -18.16
N CYS A 378 11.61 7.49 -17.41
CA CYS A 378 12.25 8.80 -17.24
C CYS A 378 12.80 9.33 -18.56
N CYS A 379 13.49 8.49 -19.35
CA CYS A 379 14.02 8.89 -20.65
C CYS A 379 12.92 9.35 -21.60
N GLN A 380 11.80 8.61 -21.69
CA GLN A 380 10.64 9.02 -22.48
C GLN A 380 10.09 10.38 -22.03
N THR A 381 9.91 10.55 -20.71
CA THR A 381 9.42 11.81 -20.13
C THR A 381 10.36 13.00 -20.42
N ILE A 382 11.68 12.77 -20.42
CA ILE A 382 12.69 13.78 -20.75
C ILE A 382 12.65 14.13 -22.24
N ILE A 383 12.52 13.14 -23.14
CA ILE A 383 12.37 13.37 -24.59
C ILE A 383 11.14 14.24 -24.88
N ASP A 384 9.99 13.91 -24.27
CA ASP A 384 8.75 14.68 -24.41
C ASP A 384 8.89 16.12 -23.90
N ARG A 385 9.80 16.36 -22.96
CA ARG A 385 10.11 17.71 -22.45
C ARG A 385 11.04 18.50 -23.37
N ILE A 386 12.02 17.84 -23.98
CA ILE A 386 12.96 18.45 -24.92
C ILE A 386 12.24 18.80 -26.24
N GLN A 387 11.43 17.89 -26.77
CA GLN A 387 10.65 18.08 -27.99
C GLN A 387 9.18 17.66 -27.77
N PRO A 388 8.30 18.59 -27.32
CA PRO A 388 6.90 18.27 -27.03
C PRO A 388 6.09 18.11 -28.31
N THR A 389 5.93 16.86 -28.75
CA THR A 389 5.17 16.53 -29.98
C THR A 389 3.79 15.93 -29.70
N GLY A 390 3.58 15.41 -28.47
CA GLY A 390 2.38 14.67 -28.09
C GLY A 390 2.26 13.27 -28.72
N ARG A 391 3.29 12.83 -29.46
CA ARG A 391 3.32 11.51 -30.08
C ARG A 391 3.73 10.45 -29.06
N ARG A 392 3.09 9.27 -29.13
CA ARG A 392 3.44 8.11 -28.30
C ARG A 392 4.01 6.99 -29.19
N PHE A 393 4.99 6.26 -28.66
CA PHE A 393 5.61 5.11 -29.30
C PHE A 393 5.35 3.87 -28.44
N ASP A 394 5.15 2.71 -29.09
CA ASP A 394 4.87 1.44 -28.42
C ASP A 394 6.18 0.76 -27.96
N ILE A 395 6.74 1.25 -26.86
CA ILE A 395 8.00 0.75 -26.31
C ILE A 395 7.82 -0.65 -25.70
N GLU A 396 6.67 -0.94 -25.10
CA GLU A 396 6.42 -2.24 -24.45
C GLU A 396 6.24 -3.37 -25.47
N GLY A 397 5.61 -3.09 -26.62
CA GLY A 397 5.37 -4.08 -27.67
C GLY A 397 6.58 -4.40 -28.53
N ASP A 398 7.27 -3.38 -29.06
CA ASP A 398 8.47 -3.53 -29.89
C ASP A 398 9.46 -2.37 -29.64
N PRO A 399 10.35 -2.50 -28.65
CA PRO A 399 11.33 -1.48 -28.30
C PRO A 399 12.20 -1.04 -29.49
N GLN A 400 12.56 -1.97 -30.39
CA GLN A 400 13.48 -1.68 -31.50
C GLN A 400 12.77 -0.89 -32.60
N ALA A 401 11.54 -1.26 -32.95
CA ALA A 401 10.73 -0.49 -33.89
C ALA A 401 10.39 0.89 -33.32
N ALA A 402 10.08 0.97 -32.01
CA ALA A 402 9.86 2.24 -31.32
C ALA A 402 11.09 3.15 -31.41
N LYS A 403 12.28 2.65 -31.04
CA LYS A 403 13.55 3.39 -31.17
C LYS A 403 13.84 3.87 -32.58
N ALA A 404 13.65 3.01 -33.59
CA ALA A 404 13.84 3.37 -34.99
C ALA A 404 12.88 4.50 -35.40
N ALA A 405 11.60 4.39 -35.06
CA ALA A 405 10.61 5.43 -35.34
C ALA A 405 10.91 6.74 -34.60
N MET A 406 11.39 6.67 -33.36
CA MET A 406 11.82 7.83 -32.58
C MET A 406 13.02 8.53 -33.22
N LYS A 407 14.02 7.79 -33.73
CA LYS A 407 15.17 8.38 -34.44
C LYS A 407 14.76 9.11 -35.71
N VAL A 408 13.91 8.49 -36.53
CA VAL A 408 13.37 9.13 -37.74
C VAL A 408 12.66 10.43 -37.39
N TRP A 409 11.85 10.38 -36.32
CA TRP A 409 11.00 11.50 -35.94
C TRP A 409 11.75 12.66 -35.27
N TYR A 410 12.58 12.37 -34.26
CA TYR A 410 13.23 13.38 -33.43
C TYR A 410 14.60 13.81 -33.98
N LEU A 411 15.29 12.94 -34.73
CA LEU A 411 16.63 13.24 -35.27
C LEU A 411 16.61 13.47 -36.79
N GLY A 412 15.53 13.13 -37.50
CA GLY A 412 15.43 13.25 -38.95
C GLY A 412 16.28 12.24 -39.74
N ASN A 413 16.69 11.14 -39.09
CA ASN A 413 17.56 10.10 -39.66
C ASN A 413 16.82 8.98 -40.38
#